data_AF-A0A1U7Y015-F1
#
_entry.id   AF-A0A1U7Y015-F1
#
_cell.length_a   1.000
_cell.length_b   1.000
_cell.length_c   1.000
_cell.angle_alpha   90.00
_cell.angle_beta   90.00
_cell.angle_gamma   90.00
#
_symmetry.space_group_name_H-M   'P 1'
#
loop_
_entity.id
_entity.type
_entity.pdbx_description
1 polymer ?
#
loop_
_entity_poly.entity_id
_entity_poly.type
_entity_poly.pdbx_seq_one_letter_code
_entity_poly.pdbx_strand_id
1 'polypeptide(L)'
;MSEESSSSPLDSIDSVMASEKIDHTYPLYVHPSDNSSSILILVQLTCFENYRLWRRTMRIALEAKLKLGFINGTCIKETFKAELHEDWETYNVIVLSRKMNTVYKDLISGIAYASHAHLVCEDIRERFDKVNRIHIFQLHRAIGTISQGTDSVAMYFTKLKEISPEYDA
;
A
#
# COMPACT_ATOMS: atom_id res chain seq x y z
N MET A 1 -54.50 53.38 18.26
CA MET A 1 -54.21 51.94 18.22
C MET A 1 -53.09 51.77 17.22
N SER A 2 -51.86 51.77 17.72
CA SER A 2 -50.65 51.55 16.94
C SER A 2 -50.15 50.17 17.34
N GLU A 3 -50.12 49.22 16.40
CA GLU A 3 -49.55 47.90 16.65
C GLU A 3 -48.04 47.97 16.41
N GLU A 4 -47.31 47.79 17.51
CA GLU A 4 -45.86 47.71 17.58
C GLU A 4 -45.44 46.30 17.11
N SER A 5 -44.75 46.21 15.98
CA SER A 5 -44.20 44.95 15.46
C SER A 5 -42.88 44.68 16.18
N SER A 6 -42.94 43.85 17.22
CA SER A 6 -41.77 43.42 17.99
C SER A 6 -41.01 42.34 17.23
N SER A 7 -39.85 42.69 16.66
CA SER A 7 -38.92 41.73 16.06
C SER A 7 -38.14 41.00 17.17
N SER A 8 -38.33 39.68 17.27
CA SER A 8 -37.60 38.81 18.19
C SER A 8 -36.17 38.54 17.70
N PRO A 9 -35.12 38.60 18.55
CA PRO A 9 -33.73 38.38 18.16
C PRO A 9 -33.33 36.89 18.32
N LEU A 10 -33.96 36.00 17.55
CA LEU A 10 -33.66 34.55 17.61
C LEU A 10 -33.01 33.98 16.33
N ASP A 11 -32.85 34.76 15.27
CA ASP A 11 -32.28 34.30 13.99
C ASP A 11 -30.74 34.40 13.89
N SER A 12 -29.98 34.29 14.99
CA SER A 12 -28.52 34.50 14.95
C SER A 12 -27.65 33.50 15.70
N ILE A 13 -28.15 32.30 16.01
CA ILE A 13 -27.35 31.25 16.70
C ILE A 13 -27.14 29.98 15.86
N ASP A 14 -27.65 29.90 14.62
CA ASP A 14 -27.42 28.72 13.76
C ASP A 14 -26.14 28.75 12.92
N SER A 15 -25.20 29.68 13.19
CA SER A 15 -24.01 29.86 12.35
C SER A 15 -22.70 29.24 12.87
N VAL A 16 -22.72 28.34 13.87
CA VAL A 16 -21.48 27.72 14.37
C VAL A 16 -21.63 26.23 14.59
N MET A 17 -21.83 25.47 13.51
CA MET A 17 -21.33 24.09 13.34
C MET A 17 -21.33 23.76 11.84
N ALA A 18 -20.75 24.63 11.01
CA ALA A 18 -20.36 24.22 9.68
C ALA A 18 -19.24 23.20 9.84
N SER A 19 -19.59 21.91 9.88
CA SER A 19 -18.66 20.83 9.62
C SER A 19 -18.00 21.17 8.28
N GLU A 20 -16.72 21.57 8.31
CA GLU A 20 -15.91 21.73 7.11
C GLU A 20 -16.00 20.41 6.37
N LYS A 21 -16.83 20.36 5.31
CA LYS A 21 -16.94 19.20 4.44
C LYS A 21 -15.53 18.97 3.88
N ILE A 22 -14.86 17.96 4.42
CA ILE A 22 -13.62 17.44 3.87
C ILE A 22 -13.90 17.18 2.39
N ASP A 23 -13.22 17.93 1.51
CA ASP A 23 -13.40 17.81 0.06
C ASP A 23 -13.11 16.37 -0.38
N HIS A 24 -13.83 15.88 -1.39
CA HIS A 24 -13.72 14.50 -1.88
C HIS A 24 -12.31 14.17 -2.40
N THR A 25 -11.51 15.21 -2.71
CA THR A 25 -10.11 15.14 -3.14
C THR A 25 -9.13 15.07 -1.96
N TYR A 26 -9.61 15.29 -0.73
CA TYR A 26 -8.75 15.38 0.44
C TYR A 26 -8.24 14.00 0.86
N PRO A 27 -6.95 13.85 1.22
CA PRO A 27 -6.36 12.56 1.60
C PRO A 27 -7.07 11.86 2.75
N LEU A 28 -7.81 12.61 3.58
CA LEU A 28 -8.59 12.14 4.72
C LEU A 28 -10.11 12.08 4.44
N TYR A 29 -10.55 12.08 3.18
CA TYR A 29 -11.96 11.82 2.86
C TYR A 29 -12.28 10.31 2.89
N VAL A 30 -13.36 9.90 3.58
CA VAL A 30 -13.83 8.50 3.65
C VAL A 30 -14.90 8.36 2.60
N HIS A 31 -14.62 7.69 1.49
CA HIS A 31 -15.70 7.33 0.58
C HIS A 31 -16.50 6.16 1.20
N PRO A 32 -17.84 6.07 1.07
CA PRO A 32 -18.61 4.93 1.57
C PRO A 32 -18.15 3.55 1.04
N SER A 33 -17.45 3.53 -0.09
CA SER A 33 -16.80 2.33 -0.64
C SER A 33 -15.50 1.94 0.07
N ASP A 34 -14.99 2.77 0.99
CA ASP A 34 -13.81 2.48 1.81
C ASP A 34 -14.12 1.62 3.04
N ASN A 35 -15.24 0.92 3.07
CA ASN A 35 -15.47 -0.11 4.08
C ASN A 35 -14.30 -1.11 4.15
N SER A 36 -14.02 -1.58 5.37
CA SER A 36 -12.90 -2.49 5.67
C SER A 36 -13.03 -3.85 4.98
N SER A 37 -14.23 -4.19 4.51
CA SER A 37 -14.58 -5.42 3.81
C SER A 37 -14.10 -5.45 2.35
N SER A 38 -13.72 -4.31 1.77
CA SER A 38 -13.28 -4.24 0.37
C SER A 38 -11.88 -4.82 0.17
N ILE A 39 -11.78 -5.83 -0.70
CA ILE A 39 -10.51 -6.41 -1.13
C ILE A 39 -9.72 -5.34 -1.88
N LEU A 40 -8.55 -4.96 -1.34
CA LEU A 40 -7.71 -3.92 -1.94
C LEU A 40 -7.04 -4.41 -3.23
N ILE A 41 -6.49 -5.62 -3.21
CA ILE A 41 -5.94 -6.33 -4.37
C ILE A 41 -6.19 -7.84 -4.19
N LEU A 42 -6.36 -8.57 -5.29
CA LEU A 42 -6.52 -10.03 -5.28
C LEU A 42 -5.17 -10.77 -5.18
N VAL A 43 -4.08 -10.10 -5.56
CA VAL A 43 -2.73 -10.68 -5.51
C VAL A 43 -2.28 -10.77 -4.06
N GLN A 44 -1.96 -11.97 -3.59
CA GLN A 44 -1.40 -12.21 -2.27
C GLN A 44 0.13 -12.30 -2.36
N LEU A 45 0.86 -11.58 -1.51
CA LEU A 45 2.32 -11.71 -1.38
C LEU A 45 2.66 -13.04 -0.71
N THR A 46 3.31 -13.94 -1.45
CA THR A 46 3.66 -15.28 -0.97
C THR A 46 5.16 -15.47 -0.86
N CYS A 47 5.92 -14.84 -1.76
CA CYS A 47 7.36 -15.07 -1.90
C CYS A 47 8.02 -13.88 -2.64
N PHE A 48 9.32 -13.98 -2.91
CA PHE A 48 10.06 -12.88 -3.55
C PHE A 48 9.76 -12.77 -5.05
N GLU A 49 9.44 -13.89 -5.69
CA GLU A 49 9.12 -14.01 -7.11
C GLU A 49 7.89 -13.18 -7.46
N ASN A 50 6.85 -13.23 -6.61
CA ASN A 50 5.61 -12.48 -6.84
C ASN A 50 5.59 -11.08 -6.20
N TYR A 51 6.67 -10.67 -5.52
CA TYR A 51 6.78 -9.37 -4.86
C TYR A 51 6.63 -8.19 -5.82
N ARG A 52 7.25 -8.25 -7.01
CA ARG A 52 7.17 -7.17 -8.01
C ARG A 52 5.74 -6.91 -8.45
N LEU A 53 5.02 -7.99 -8.78
CA LEU A 53 3.62 -7.93 -9.18
C LEU A 53 2.75 -7.39 -8.05
N TRP A 54 2.90 -7.95 -6.84
CA TRP A 54 2.17 -7.50 -5.65
C TRP A 54 2.40 -6.02 -5.33
N ARG A 55 3.67 -5.57 -5.35
CA ARG A 55 4.03 -4.17 -5.10
C ARG A 55 3.39 -3.25 -6.13
N ARG A 56 3.42 -3.63 -7.42
CA ARG A 56 2.86 -2.82 -8.50
C ARG A 56 1.34 -2.70 -8.39
N THR A 57 0.63 -3.80 -8.14
CA THR A 57 -0.83 -3.80 -8.00
C THR A 57 -1.28 -3.05 -6.75
N MET A 58 -0.61 -3.23 -5.62
CA MET A 58 -0.85 -2.50 -4.38
C MET A 58 -0.72 -0.98 -4.59
N ARG A 59 0.35 -0.55 -5.28
CA ARG A 59 0.57 0.88 -5.58
C ARG A 59 -0.57 1.46 -6.43
N ILE A 60 -0.96 0.77 -7.51
CA ILE A 60 -2.05 1.21 -8.39
C ILE A 60 -3.37 1.34 -7.60
N ALA A 61 -3.71 0.33 -6.79
CA ALA A 61 -4.97 0.33 -6.04
C ALA A 61 -5.04 1.47 -5.00
N LEU A 62 -3.93 1.78 -4.34
CA LEU A 62 -3.86 2.88 -3.37
C LEU A 62 -3.79 4.26 -4.04
N GLU A 63 -3.15 4.36 -5.19
CA GLU A 63 -3.10 5.58 -5.99
C GLU A 63 -4.50 5.94 -6.53
N ALA A 64 -5.27 4.96 -7.00
CA ALA A 64 -6.66 5.15 -7.41
C ALA A 64 -7.58 5.62 -6.26
N LYS A 65 -7.21 5.33 -5.01
CA LYS A 65 -7.94 5.76 -3.80
C LYS A 65 -7.36 7.03 -3.17
N LEU A 66 -6.33 7.64 -3.77
CA LEU A 66 -5.60 8.78 -3.21
C LEU A 66 -4.99 8.50 -1.81
N LYS A 67 -4.74 7.23 -1.48
CA LYS A 67 -4.15 6.80 -0.18
C LYS A 67 -2.69 6.38 -0.31
N LEU A 68 -2.06 6.60 -1.47
CA LEU A 68 -0.64 6.25 -1.70
C LEU A 68 0.29 6.93 -0.67
N GLY A 69 -0.08 8.11 -0.18
CA GLY A 69 0.64 8.88 0.83
C GLY A 69 0.91 8.13 2.14
N PHE A 70 0.03 7.20 2.52
CA PHE A 70 0.16 6.44 3.76
C PHE A 70 1.24 5.36 3.68
N ILE A 71 1.59 4.91 2.47
CA ILE A 71 2.57 3.83 2.28
C ILE A 71 3.96 4.35 1.89
N ASN A 72 4.04 5.48 1.21
CA ASN A 72 5.30 6.12 0.82
C ASN A 72 5.85 7.08 1.89
N GLY A 73 5.10 7.33 2.96
CA GLY A 73 5.49 8.24 4.04
C GLY A 73 5.29 9.73 3.73
N THR A 74 4.58 10.10 2.66
CA THR A 74 4.29 11.52 2.35
C THR A 74 3.05 12.04 3.07
N CYS A 75 2.18 11.16 3.57
CA CYS A 75 1.03 11.51 4.41
C CYS A 75 1.43 11.42 5.89
N ILE A 76 1.99 12.51 6.42
CA ILE A 76 2.57 12.57 7.77
C ILE A 76 1.56 13.19 8.73
N LYS A 77 1.30 12.57 9.88
CA LYS A 77 0.27 12.99 10.85
C LYS A 77 0.45 14.45 11.28
N GLU A 78 1.69 14.86 11.51
CA GLU A 78 2.09 16.19 11.98
C GLU A 78 1.81 17.30 10.95
N THR A 79 1.57 16.94 9.68
CA THR A 79 1.21 17.91 8.63
C THR A 79 -0.26 18.31 8.67
N PHE A 80 -1.08 17.59 9.43
CA PHE A 80 -2.50 17.87 9.60
C PHE A 80 -2.77 18.64 10.88
N LYS A 81 -3.84 19.43 10.88
CA LYS A 81 -4.39 20.07 12.08
C LYS A 81 -4.73 18.99 13.12
N ALA A 82 -4.62 19.34 14.41
CA ALA A 82 -4.86 18.41 15.52
C ALA A 82 -6.25 17.75 15.48
N GLU A 83 -7.27 18.47 15.00
CA GLU A 83 -8.64 17.96 14.84
C GLU A 83 -8.76 16.79 13.85
N LEU A 84 -7.81 16.63 12.93
CA LEU A 84 -7.80 15.57 11.91
C LEU A 84 -6.89 14.38 12.29
N HIS A 85 -6.28 14.40 13.48
CA HIS A 85 -5.33 13.36 13.90
C HIS A 85 -6.01 12.01 14.16
N GLU A 86 -7.24 12.01 14.67
CA GLU A 86 -8.03 10.78 14.87
C GLU A 86 -8.45 10.17 13.54
N ASP A 87 -8.85 11.00 12.57
CA ASP A 87 -9.17 10.56 11.21
C ASP A 87 -7.94 9.93 10.55
N TRP A 88 -6.78 10.60 10.64
CA TRP A 88 -5.53 10.09 10.12
C TRP A 88 -5.17 8.71 10.71
N GLU A 89 -5.34 8.54 12.02
CA GLU A 89 -5.07 7.27 12.70
C GLU A 89 -5.99 6.15 12.20
N THR A 90 -7.28 6.47 12.04
CA THR A 90 -8.28 5.54 11.50
C THR A 90 -7.89 5.06 10.11
N TYR A 91 -7.45 5.97 9.24
CA TYR A 91 -6.98 5.59 7.90
C TYR A 91 -5.72 4.75 7.92
N ASN A 92 -4.75 5.13 8.76
CA ASN A 92 -3.53 4.38 8.90
C ASN A 92 -3.84 2.91 9.26
N VAL A 93 -4.74 2.69 10.22
CA VAL A 93 -5.22 1.34 10.60
C VAL A 93 -5.97 0.63 9.46
N ILE A 94 -6.81 1.33 8.69
CA ILE A 94 -7.51 0.74 7.52
C ILE A 94 -6.51 0.34 6.42
N VAL A 95 -5.54 1.18 6.09
CA VAL A 95 -4.52 0.87 5.09
C VAL A 95 -3.64 -0.28 5.56
N LEU A 96 -3.26 -0.27 6.84
CA LEU A 96 -2.48 -1.33 7.47
C LEU A 96 -3.19 -2.68 7.40
N SER A 97 -4.46 -2.74 7.83
CA SER A 97 -5.26 -3.98 7.80
C SER A 97 -5.45 -4.50 6.37
N ARG A 98 -5.76 -3.63 5.40
CA ARG A 98 -5.85 -4.01 3.98
C ARG A 98 -4.55 -4.57 3.44
N LYS A 99 -3.42 -3.97 3.80
CA LYS A 99 -2.10 -4.44 3.38
C LYS A 99 -1.81 -5.81 3.98
N MET A 100 -2.00 -5.98 5.29
CA MET A 100 -1.81 -7.25 6.00
C MET A 100 -2.68 -8.38 5.41
N ASN A 101 -3.93 -8.07 5.02
CA ASN A 101 -4.83 -9.04 4.39
C ASN A 101 -4.35 -9.57 3.02
N THR A 102 -3.42 -8.88 2.38
CA THR A 102 -2.85 -9.28 1.08
C THR A 102 -1.48 -9.95 1.22
N VAL A 103 -1.05 -10.25 2.44
CA VAL A 103 0.21 -10.95 2.74
C VAL A 103 -0.09 -12.37 3.20
N TYR A 104 0.71 -13.34 2.77
CA TYR A 104 0.57 -14.73 3.20
C TYR A 104 0.83 -14.87 4.70
N LYS A 105 0.05 -15.71 5.39
CA LYS A 105 -0.01 -15.74 6.86
C LYS A 105 1.35 -15.94 7.53
N ASP A 106 2.21 -16.77 6.95
CA ASP A 106 3.54 -17.06 7.51
C ASP A 106 4.50 -15.86 7.42
N LEU A 107 4.21 -14.91 6.52
CA LEU A 107 4.97 -13.66 6.37
C LEU A 107 4.44 -12.53 7.26
N ILE A 108 3.21 -12.64 7.80
CA ILE A 108 2.58 -11.60 8.62
C ILE A 108 3.27 -11.47 9.98
N SER A 109 3.85 -12.55 10.53
CA SER A 109 4.46 -12.58 11.86
C SER A 109 5.53 -11.50 12.08
N GLY A 110 6.29 -11.15 11.04
CA GLY A 110 7.33 -10.10 11.10
C GLY A 110 6.80 -8.67 11.07
N ILE A 111 5.58 -8.46 10.57
CA ILE A 111 4.99 -7.13 10.37
C ILE A 111 3.78 -6.85 11.26
N ALA A 112 3.31 -7.85 12.03
CA ALA A 112 2.09 -7.80 12.81
C ALA A 112 2.04 -6.66 13.85
N TYR A 113 3.20 -6.27 14.38
CA TYR A 113 3.31 -5.26 15.45
C TYR A 113 3.57 -3.84 14.94
N ALA A 114 3.59 -3.63 13.62
CA ALA A 114 3.85 -2.32 13.06
C ALA A 114 2.66 -1.37 13.27
N SER A 115 2.94 -0.18 13.84
CA SER A 115 1.92 0.84 14.09
C SER A 115 1.55 1.64 12.86
N HIS A 116 2.40 1.68 11.83
CA HIS A 116 2.19 2.49 10.64
C HIS A 116 2.27 1.68 9.36
N ALA A 117 1.34 1.94 8.44
CA ALA A 117 1.31 1.31 7.12
C ALA A 117 2.62 1.52 6.35
N HIS A 118 3.23 2.70 6.50
CA HIS A 118 4.54 3.02 5.92
C HIS A 118 5.64 2.06 6.39
N LEU A 119 5.73 1.78 7.70
CA LEU A 119 6.76 0.90 8.26
C LEU A 119 6.63 -0.53 7.73
N VAL A 120 5.41 -1.04 7.60
CA VAL A 120 5.18 -2.35 6.96
C VAL A 120 5.60 -2.34 5.49
N CYS A 121 5.41 -1.23 4.78
CA CYS A 121 5.84 -1.12 3.39
C CYS A 121 7.36 -1.16 3.26
N GLU A 122 8.04 -0.47 4.17
CA GLU A 122 9.50 -0.43 4.24
C GLU A 122 10.08 -1.80 4.59
N ASP A 123 9.56 -2.49 5.60
CA ASP A 123 10.04 -3.82 6.00
C ASP A 123 9.90 -4.84 4.86
N ILE A 124 8.71 -4.91 4.24
CA ILE A 124 8.49 -5.79 3.08
C ILE A 124 9.42 -5.41 1.94
N ARG A 125 9.64 -4.12 1.69
CA ARG A 125 10.56 -3.66 0.65
C ARG A 125 11.99 -4.07 0.93
N GLU A 126 12.47 -3.88 2.15
CA GLU A 126 13.82 -4.26 2.53
C GLU A 126 14.04 -5.77 2.39
N ARG A 127 13.07 -6.56 2.85
CA ARG A 127 13.15 -8.02 2.83
C ARG A 127 13.16 -8.58 1.41
N PHE A 128 12.23 -8.14 0.56
CA PHE A 128 12.03 -8.77 -0.75
C PHE A 128 12.80 -8.10 -1.89
N ASP A 129 13.12 -6.79 -1.82
CA ASP A 129 13.91 -6.12 -2.86
C ASP A 129 15.38 -6.57 -2.81
N LYS A 130 15.94 -6.80 -1.61
CA LYS A 130 17.30 -7.34 -1.45
C LYS A 130 17.41 -8.78 -1.96
N VAL A 131 16.49 -9.66 -1.57
CA VAL A 131 16.46 -11.06 -2.04
C VAL A 131 16.31 -11.11 -3.56
N ASN A 132 15.41 -10.31 -4.13
CA ASN A 132 15.23 -10.21 -5.57
C ASN A 132 16.54 -9.80 -6.30
N ARG A 133 17.30 -8.83 -5.77
CA ARG A 133 18.60 -8.42 -6.37
C ARG A 133 19.65 -9.53 -6.30
N ILE A 134 19.75 -10.22 -5.17
CA ILE A 134 20.69 -11.34 -5.00
C ILE A 134 20.34 -12.47 -5.96
N HIS A 135 19.06 -12.80 -6.07
CA HIS A 135 18.57 -13.85 -6.95
C HIS A 135 18.84 -13.52 -8.43
N ILE A 136 18.51 -12.30 -8.89
CA ILE A 136 18.84 -11.83 -10.25
C ILE A 136 20.35 -11.91 -10.52
N PHE A 137 21.18 -11.52 -9.56
CA PHE A 137 22.63 -11.64 -9.69
C PHE A 137 23.09 -13.10 -9.80
N GLN A 138 22.50 -14.01 -9.01
CA GLN A 138 22.78 -15.44 -9.10
C GLN A 138 22.39 -16.02 -10.46
N LEU A 139 21.25 -15.63 -11.01
CA LEU A 139 20.82 -16.00 -12.37
C LEU A 139 21.81 -15.49 -13.43
N HIS A 140 22.19 -14.21 -13.36
CA HIS A 140 23.20 -13.64 -14.27
C HIS A 140 24.53 -14.41 -14.21
N ARG A 141 24.99 -14.72 -13.00
CA ARG A 141 26.21 -15.51 -12.81
C ARG A 141 26.05 -16.92 -13.35
N ALA A 142 24.93 -17.58 -13.09
CA ALA A 142 24.67 -18.94 -13.58
C ALA A 142 24.71 -18.96 -15.12
N ILE A 143 24.03 -18.03 -15.79
CA ILE A 143 24.04 -17.91 -17.25
C ILE A 143 25.46 -17.62 -17.78
N GLY A 144 26.18 -16.68 -17.16
CA GLY A 144 27.53 -16.28 -17.59
C GLY A 144 28.63 -17.32 -17.29
N THR A 145 28.38 -18.26 -16.38
CA THR A 145 29.35 -19.32 -16.02
C THR A 145 29.01 -20.68 -16.63
N ILE A 146 27.79 -20.86 -17.14
CA ILE A 146 27.41 -22.08 -17.81
C ILE A 146 28.24 -22.22 -19.09
N SER A 147 28.90 -23.36 -19.21
CA SER A 147 29.69 -23.73 -20.38
C SER A 147 29.47 -25.20 -20.65
N GLN A 148 29.57 -25.61 -21.92
CA GLN A 148 29.27 -26.98 -22.32
C GLN A 148 30.21 -28.00 -21.66
N GLY A 149 31.49 -27.67 -21.47
CA GLY A 149 32.46 -28.57 -20.84
C GLY A 149 32.49 -29.95 -21.51
N THR A 150 32.27 -31.00 -20.72
CA THR A 150 32.15 -32.40 -21.17
C THR A 150 30.69 -32.85 -21.39
N ASP A 151 29.71 -31.98 -21.15
CA ASP A 151 28.30 -32.30 -21.35
C ASP A 151 27.98 -32.41 -22.85
N SER A 152 27.01 -33.27 -23.17
CA SER A 152 26.44 -33.29 -24.52
C SER A 152 25.76 -31.95 -24.82
N VAL A 153 25.73 -31.57 -26.10
CA VAL A 153 25.05 -30.35 -26.55
C VAL A 153 23.60 -30.30 -26.05
N ALA A 154 22.91 -31.45 -26.03
CA ALA A 154 21.55 -31.56 -25.51
C ALA A 154 21.47 -31.24 -24.01
N MET A 155 22.36 -31.81 -23.19
CA MET A 155 22.39 -31.55 -21.74
C MET A 155 22.73 -30.10 -21.41
N TYR A 156 23.67 -29.50 -22.15
CA TYR A 156 24.00 -28.08 -22.04
C TYR A 156 22.79 -27.19 -22.36
N PHE A 157 22.09 -27.44 -23.47
CA PHE A 157 20.90 -26.67 -23.85
C PHE A 157 19.73 -26.84 -22.87
N THR A 158 19.56 -28.03 -22.29
CA THR A 158 18.56 -28.26 -21.22
C THR A 158 18.86 -27.40 -19.99
N LYS A 159 20.11 -27.42 -19.50
CA LYS A 159 20.52 -26.60 -18.35
C LYS A 159 20.37 -25.11 -18.61
N LEU A 160 20.70 -24.63 -19.82
CA LEU A 160 20.50 -23.23 -20.20
C LEU A 160 19.01 -22.86 -20.23
N LYS A 161 18.16 -23.73 -20.81
CA LYS A 161 16.71 -23.51 -20.87
C LYS A 161 16.01 -23.56 -19.51
N GLU A 162 16.55 -24.28 -18.54
CA GLU A 162 15.99 -24.32 -17.19
C GLU A 162 16.17 -22.98 -16.44
N ILE A 163 17.24 -22.23 -16.72
CA ILE A 163 17.58 -20.98 -16.02
C ILE A 163 16.99 -19.75 -16.74
N SER A 164 16.75 -19.83 -18.05
CA SER A 164 16.15 -18.74 -18.85
C SER A 164 14.75 -18.25 -18.41
N PRO A 165 13.76 -19.09 -18.07
CA PRO A 165 12.40 -18.61 -17.76
C PRO A 165 12.31 -17.77 -16.48
N GLU A 166 13.28 -17.88 -15.57
CA GLU A 166 13.36 -17.09 -14.34
C GLU A 166 13.99 -15.70 -14.55
N TYR A 167 14.65 -15.49 -15.69
CA TYR A 167 15.27 -14.21 -16.08
C TYR A 167 14.30 -13.24 -16.78
N ASP A 168 13.35 -13.75 -17.56
CA ASP A 168 12.42 -12.95 -18.37
C ASP A 168 11.14 -12.51 -17.61
N ALA A 169 11.01 -12.86 -16.32
CA ALA A 169 9.87 -12.54 -15.44
C ALA A 169 10.08 -11.28 -14.58
#